data_AF-A0A4S1WRU3-F1
#
_entry.id   AF-A0A4S1WRU3-F1
#
_cell.length_a   1.000
_cell.length_b   1.000
_cell.length_c   1.000
_cell.angle_alpha   90.00
_cell.angle_beta   90.00
_cell.angle_gamma   90.00
#
_symmetry.space_group_name_H-M   'P 1'
#
loop_
_entity.id
_entity.type
_entity.pdbx_description
1 polymer ?
#
loop_
_entity_poly.entity_id
_entity_poly.type
_entity_poly.pdbx_seq_one_letter_code
_entity_poly.pdbx_strand_id
1 'polypeptide(L)'
;MVRKFLYAVVVLIVLAFAAAFAYRFYGVQLMRQFMVPSGEATALPPPATGAYARADMWIARPDKPGNPALWTPAGYKPAADPQAAVFFVHPTSFLDTKTWNAPLDNADANNRAALFLRGQASAFNSTGAIWAPRYRQATFGAFLTSKASAQQALDFAYRDVLAAFDQFVTEAGDRPIILAGHSQGALHLSRLLVDRVAGTPLAKRVVAAYVVGWPVSVSADLPAMGLPACAAPDATGCILSWQSFSEPADPALIVDTFDATTGFTGKPRAGTPMVCTNPITGKPDDSAPASANLGTLIPDMSFQSAQLVTGRVPARCEGRGFLTIGREPPEFGQYVLPGNNYHVFDYSLFWANVRKDAERRLAAYRP
;
A
#
# COMPACT_ATOMS: atom_id res chain seq x y z
N MET A 1 8.53 38.20 37.10
CA MET A 1 7.92 37.62 35.88
C MET A 1 8.65 36.38 35.37
N VAL A 2 9.99 36.36 35.38
CA VAL A 2 10.84 35.21 34.96
C VAL A 2 10.48 33.87 35.65
N ARG A 3 10.22 33.87 36.96
CA ARG A 3 9.87 32.64 37.71
C ARG A 3 8.54 32.00 37.29
N LYS A 4 7.52 32.82 36.98
CA LYS A 4 6.22 32.34 36.48
C LYS A 4 6.34 31.79 35.05
N PHE A 5 7.16 32.43 34.23
CA PHE A 5 7.51 31.96 32.89
C PHE A 5 8.23 30.61 32.94
N LEU A 6 9.23 30.45 33.82
CA LEU A 6 9.92 29.16 34.01
C LEU A 6 8.99 28.04 34.47
N TYR A 7 8.05 28.31 35.38
CA TYR A 7 7.06 27.31 35.76
C TYR A 7 6.15 26.92 34.59
N ALA A 8 5.74 27.89 33.75
CA ALA A 8 4.95 27.58 32.56
C ALA A 8 5.74 26.71 31.57
N VAL A 9 7.02 27.00 31.34
CA VAL A 9 7.90 26.19 30.48
C VAL A 9 8.06 24.78 31.03
N VAL A 10 8.31 24.62 32.33
CA VAL A 10 8.41 23.31 32.97
C VAL A 10 7.10 22.52 32.83
N VAL A 11 5.94 23.15 33.04
CA VAL A 11 4.63 22.50 32.86
C VAL A 11 4.46 22.05 31.41
N LEU A 12 4.80 22.88 30.42
CA LEU A 12 4.72 22.51 29.00
C LEU A 12 5.65 21.35 28.65
N ILE A 13 6.87 21.32 29.20
CA ILE A 13 7.82 20.22 29.02
C ILE A 13 7.26 18.92 29.64
N VAL A 14 6.72 18.98 30.86
CA VAL A 14 6.11 17.82 31.52
C VAL A 14 4.91 17.32 30.74
N LEU A 15 4.06 18.21 30.23
CA LEU A 15 2.93 17.86 29.36
C LEU A 15 3.40 17.23 28.04
N ALA A 16 4.46 17.75 27.43
CA ALA A 16 5.04 17.19 26.22
C ALA A 16 5.60 15.78 26.47
N PHE A 17 6.31 15.56 27.59
CA PHE A 17 6.78 14.24 27.98
C PHE A 17 5.63 13.29 28.30
N ALA A 18 4.59 13.75 29.01
CA ALA A 18 3.41 12.96 29.31
C ALA A 18 2.64 12.58 28.03
N ALA A 19 2.51 13.50 27.07
CA ALA A 19 1.89 13.24 25.77
C ALA A 19 2.72 12.25 24.93
N ALA A 20 4.05 12.44 24.89
CA ALA A 20 4.96 11.51 24.20
C ALA A 20 4.93 10.11 24.84
N PHE A 21 4.89 10.04 26.18
CA PHE A 21 4.74 8.79 26.91
C PHE A 21 3.38 8.14 26.63
N ALA A 22 2.28 8.90 26.71
CA ALA A 22 0.95 8.40 26.40
C ALA A 22 0.83 7.89 24.96
N TYR A 23 1.37 8.62 23.98
CA TYR A 23 1.41 8.18 22.58
C TYR A 23 2.28 6.93 22.40
N ARG A 24 3.43 6.85 23.07
CA ARG A 24 4.34 5.70 22.98
C ARG A 24 3.70 4.41 23.51
N PHE A 25 2.94 4.47 24.59
CA PHE A 25 2.36 3.28 25.24
C PHE A 25 0.90 3.01 24.87
N TYR A 26 0.14 4.04 24.52
CA TYR A 26 -1.31 3.96 24.24
C TYR A 26 -1.67 4.47 22.83
N GLY A 27 -0.70 4.70 21.95
CA GLY A 27 -0.93 5.27 20.62
C GLY A 27 -1.93 4.49 19.78
N VAL A 28 -1.89 3.15 19.84
CA VAL A 28 -2.84 2.28 19.14
C VAL A 28 -4.27 2.47 19.67
N GLN A 29 -4.44 2.48 21.00
CA GLN A 29 -5.74 2.66 21.66
C GLN A 29 -6.32 4.05 21.36
N LEU A 30 -5.48 5.09 21.40
CA LEU A 30 -5.87 6.46 21.04
C LEU A 30 -6.30 6.53 19.57
N MET A 31 -5.55 5.94 18.63
CA MET A 31 -5.96 5.87 17.23
C MET A 31 -7.32 5.17 17.07
N ARG A 32 -7.51 4.00 17.72
CA ARG A 32 -8.79 3.27 17.69
C ARG A 32 -9.94 4.13 18.22
N GLN A 33 -9.72 4.91 19.28
CA GLN A 33 -10.76 5.74 19.88
C GLN A 33 -11.16 6.94 19.01
N PHE A 34 -10.20 7.62 18.39
CA PHE A 34 -10.46 8.88 17.68
C PHE A 34 -10.71 8.73 16.18
N MET A 35 -10.22 7.66 15.55
CA MET A 35 -10.29 7.51 14.10
C MET A 35 -11.45 6.63 13.63
N VAL A 36 -12.01 5.78 14.51
CA VAL A 36 -13.13 4.91 14.16
C VAL A 36 -14.44 5.70 14.16
N PRO A 37 -15.19 5.73 13.04
CA PRO A 37 -16.49 6.40 13.04
C PRO A 37 -17.47 5.82 14.06
N SER A 38 -18.25 6.71 14.66
CA SER A 38 -19.26 6.35 15.66
C SER A 38 -20.58 5.88 15.03
N GLY A 39 -20.95 6.40 13.86
CA GLY A 39 -22.18 6.05 13.15
C GLY A 39 -22.15 4.69 12.43
N GLU A 40 -23.29 4.28 11.88
CA GLU A 40 -23.39 3.09 11.02
C GLU A 40 -22.90 3.36 9.59
N ALA A 41 -22.52 2.31 8.86
CA ALA A 41 -22.19 2.46 7.45
C ALA A 41 -23.46 2.77 6.64
N THR A 42 -23.40 3.82 5.83
CA THR A 42 -24.49 4.17 4.93
C THR A 42 -24.48 3.23 3.72
N ALA A 43 -25.63 2.63 3.41
CA ALA A 43 -25.78 1.86 2.18
C ALA A 43 -25.68 2.82 0.97
N LEU A 44 -24.63 2.65 0.18
CA LEU A 44 -24.40 3.42 -1.04
C LEU A 44 -24.75 2.57 -2.27
N PRO A 45 -25.23 3.19 -3.37
CA PRO A 45 -25.49 2.46 -4.61
C PRO A 45 -24.19 2.00 -5.27
N PRO A 46 -24.20 0.87 -6.02
CA PRO A 46 -23.08 0.46 -6.87
C PRO A 46 -22.61 1.59 -7.78
N PRO A 47 -21.35 1.55 -8.25
CA PRO A 47 -20.97 2.39 -9.39
C PRO A 47 -21.91 2.08 -10.56
N ALA A 48 -22.32 3.12 -11.30
CA ALA A 48 -23.10 2.93 -12.50
C ALA A 48 -22.34 2.06 -13.52
N THR A 49 -23.06 1.26 -14.30
CA THR A 49 -22.44 0.45 -15.37
C THR A 49 -21.65 1.35 -16.30
N GLY A 50 -20.38 0.98 -16.57
CA GLY A 50 -19.50 1.77 -17.42
C GLY A 50 -18.97 3.06 -16.79
N ALA A 51 -19.18 3.30 -15.47
CA ALA A 51 -18.70 4.52 -14.82
C ALA A 51 -17.21 4.79 -15.06
N TYR A 52 -16.39 3.73 -15.00
CA TYR A 52 -14.93 3.81 -15.19
C TYR A 52 -14.49 4.00 -16.64
N ALA A 53 -15.38 4.00 -17.63
CA ALA A 53 -15.00 4.44 -18.98
C ALA A 53 -14.55 5.92 -19.00
N ARG A 54 -15.08 6.73 -18.08
CA ARG A 54 -14.81 8.17 -17.97
C ARG A 54 -13.48 8.46 -17.27
N ALA A 55 -12.67 9.36 -17.85
CA ALA A 55 -11.33 9.71 -17.33
C ALA A 55 -11.35 10.44 -15.96
N ASP A 56 -12.49 11.01 -15.55
CA ASP A 56 -12.68 11.65 -14.24
C ASP A 56 -12.85 10.64 -13.10
N MET A 57 -13.16 9.38 -13.42
CA MET A 57 -13.22 8.26 -12.47
C MET A 57 -11.85 7.65 -12.17
N TRP A 58 -10.77 8.24 -12.67
CA TRP A 58 -9.40 7.80 -12.43
C TRP A 58 -8.59 8.92 -11.80
N ILE A 59 -7.82 8.59 -10.76
CA ILE A 59 -6.79 9.50 -10.24
C ILE A 59 -5.61 9.53 -11.20
N ALA A 60 -5.20 8.36 -11.70
CA ALA A 60 -4.21 8.19 -12.74
C ALA A 60 -4.77 7.38 -13.91
N ARG A 61 -4.55 7.86 -15.13
CA ARG A 61 -4.83 7.17 -16.39
C ARG A 61 -3.84 7.65 -17.45
N PRO A 62 -3.40 6.82 -18.40
CA PRO A 62 -2.32 7.22 -19.32
C PRO A 62 -2.64 8.42 -20.20
N ASP A 63 -3.91 8.60 -20.58
CA ASP A 63 -4.43 9.70 -21.39
C ASP A 63 -4.84 10.93 -20.55
N LYS A 64 -4.74 10.86 -19.22
CA LYS A 64 -5.18 11.94 -18.32
C LYS A 64 -4.06 12.98 -18.12
N PRO A 65 -4.30 14.26 -18.43
CA PRO A 65 -3.37 15.34 -18.10
C PRO A 65 -3.09 15.40 -16.60
N GLY A 66 -1.83 15.65 -16.23
CA GLY A 66 -1.42 15.74 -14.83
C GLY A 66 -1.46 14.40 -14.09
N ASN A 67 -1.38 13.27 -14.79
CA ASN A 67 -1.33 11.94 -14.20
C ASN A 67 -0.21 11.85 -13.13
N PRO A 68 -0.55 11.72 -11.82
CA PRO A 68 0.44 11.74 -10.75
C PRO A 68 1.38 10.53 -10.78
N ALA A 69 0.99 9.43 -11.42
CA ALA A 69 1.83 8.24 -11.56
C ALA A 69 2.97 8.43 -12.58
N LEU A 70 2.97 9.52 -13.36
CA LEU A 70 4.09 9.88 -14.25
C LEU A 70 5.17 10.73 -13.56
N TRP A 71 4.96 11.15 -12.30
CA TRP A 71 5.97 11.88 -11.54
C TRP A 71 7.24 11.04 -11.35
N THR A 72 8.41 11.66 -11.43
CA THR A 72 9.70 11.01 -11.16
C THR A 72 10.64 11.92 -10.38
N PRO A 73 11.53 11.37 -9.53
CA PRO A 73 12.63 12.13 -8.97
C PRO A 73 13.66 12.47 -10.07
N ALA A 74 14.57 13.40 -9.76
CA ALA A 74 15.63 13.80 -10.68
C ALA A 74 16.45 12.58 -11.17
N GLY A 75 16.77 12.55 -12.46
CA GLY A 75 17.50 11.44 -13.10
C GLY A 75 16.64 10.29 -13.60
N TYR A 76 15.34 10.27 -13.28
CA TYR A 76 14.40 9.24 -13.74
C TYR A 76 13.39 9.81 -14.73
N LYS A 77 12.95 8.97 -15.68
CA LYS A 77 11.91 9.30 -16.64
C LYS A 77 10.96 8.11 -16.82
N PRO A 78 9.66 8.35 -17.02
CA PRO A 78 8.74 7.32 -17.47
C PRO A 78 9.19 6.73 -18.82
N ALA A 79 8.73 5.52 -19.14
CA ALA A 79 8.90 4.94 -20.47
C ALA A 79 8.14 5.75 -21.51
N ALA A 80 8.79 6.02 -22.65
CA ALA A 80 8.15 6.68 -23.78
C ALA A 80 7.08 5.78 -24.42
N ASP A 81 7.33 4.46 -24.45
CA ASP A 81 6.41 3.44 -24.95
C ASP A 81 6.31 2.28 -23.95
N PRO A 82 5.42 2.38 -22.94
CA PRO A 82 5.29 1.36 -21.92
C PRO A 82 4.68 0.06 -22.47
N GLN A 83 5.41 -1.04 -22.32
CA GLN A 83 5.01 -2.36 -22.86
C GLN A 83 3.91 -3.04 -22.03
N ALA A 84 3.87 -2.80 -20.72
CA ALA A 84 2.86 -3.36 -19.83
C ALA A 84 1.67 -2.42 -19.58
N ALA A 85 0.57 -2.98 -19.08
CA ALA A 85 -0.51 -2.25 -18.44
C ALA A 85 -0.42 -2.46 -16.92
N VAL A 86 -0.46 -1.38 -16.13
CA VAL A 86 -0.38 -1.44 -14.67
C VAL A 86 -1.72 -1.02 -14.08
N PHE A 87 -2.31 -1.91 -13.29
CA PHE A 87 -3.44 -1.55 -12.43
C PHE A 87 -2.93 -1.35 -11.01
N PHE A 88 -2.93 -0.10 -10.55
CA PHE A 88 -2.48 0.27 -9.21
C PHE A 88 -3.65 0.68 -8.33
N VAL A 89 -3.90 -0.07 -7.25
CA VAL A 89 -4.92 0.28 -6.25
C VAL A 89 -4.24 1.01 -5.10
N HIS A 90 -4.52 2.31 -4.97
CA HIS A 90 -3.87 3.17 -3.98
C HIS A 90 -4.32 2.86 -2.54
N PRO A 91 -3.55 3.28 -1.52
CA PRO A 91 -3.90 3.02 -0.13
C PRO A 91 -5.02 3.95 0.34
N THR A 92 -5.42 3.77 1.60
CA THR A 92 -6.37 4.65 2.28
C THR A 92 -5.88 6.09 2.30
N SER A 93 -6.58 6.96 1.59
CA SER A 93 -6.39 8.41 1.57
C SER A 93 -7.53 9.16 2.27
N PHE A 94 -8.53 8.46 2.76
CA PHE A 94 -9.65 9.02 3.51
C PHE A 94 -9.45 8.84 5.02
N LEU A 95 -9.38 9.95 5.75
CA LEU A 95 -9.08 10.00 7.19
C LEU A 95 -10.23 10.59 8.02
N ASP A 96 -11.43 10.67 7.42
CA ASP A 96 -12.60 11.22 8.10
C ASP A 96 -13.08 10.28 9.21
N THR A 97 -13.54 10.87 10.30
CA THR A 97 -13.95 10.14 11.51
C THR A 97 -15.47 10.11 11.70
N LYS A 98 -16.23 10.63 10.73
CA LYS A 98 -17.70 10.72 10.78
C LYS A 98 -18.37 9.78 9.80
N THR A 99 -17.71 9.52 8.67
CA THR A 99 -18.26 8.73 7.56
C THR A 99 -17.35 7.56 7.21
N TRP A 100 -17.96 6.45 6.77
CA TRP A 100 -17.25 5.20 6.53
C TRP A 100 -16.59 5.12 5.16
N ASN A 101 -17.16 5.75 4.14
CA ASN A 101 -16.65 5.74 2.78
C ASN A 101 -16.48 7.16 2.24
N ALA A 102 -15.39 7.40 1.52
CA ALA A 102 -15.12 8.69 0.89
C ALA A 102 -16.13 8.99 -0.22
N PRO A 103 -16.77 10.17 -0.24
CA PRO A 103 -17.43 10.68 -1.44
C PRO A 103 -16.43 10.79 -2.61
N LEU A 104 -16.87 10.53 -3.84
CA LEU A 104 -15.99 10.56 -5.01
C LEU A 104 -15.38 11.95 -5.26
N ASP A 105 -16.08 13.01 -4.90
CA ASP A 105 -15.66 14.41 -5.05
C ASP A 105 -14.90 14.96 -3.84
N ASN A 106 -14.60 14.12 -2.83
CA ASN A 106 -13.84 14.56 -1.66
C ASN A 106 -12.42 15.01 -2.07
N ALA A 107 -12.17 16.32 -2.02
CA ALA A 107 -10.93 16.92 -2.49
C ALA A 107 -9.71 16.44 -1.69
N ASP A 108 -9.82 16.35 -0.36
CA ASP A 108 -8.70 15.95 0.51
C ASP A 108 -8.27 14.50 0.26
N ALA A 109 -9.24 13.58 0.15
CA ALA A 109 -8.96 12.19 -0.17
C ALA A 109 -8.31 12.07 -1.56
N ASN A 110 -8.86 12.75 -2.57
CA ASN A 110 -8.34 12.71 -3.94
C ASN A 110 -6.93 13.30 -4.05
N ASN A 111 -6.66 14.43 -3.38
CA ASN A 111 -5.33 15.06 -3.36
C ASN A 111 -4.31 14.16 -2.65
N ARG A 112 -4.70 13.54 -1.54
CA ARG A 112 -3.84 12.61 -0.80
C ARG A 112 -3.59 11.31 -1.60
N ALA A 113 -4.60 10.78 -2.30
CA ALA A 113 -4.42 9.65 -3.21
C ALA A 113 -3.44 9.98 -4.34
N ALA A 114 -3.58 11.17 -4.96
CA ALA A 114 -2.65 11.63 -5.99
C ALA A 114 -1.21 11.74 -5.44
N LEU A 115 -1.03 12.20 -4.21
CA LEU A 115 0.27 12.22 -3.55
C LEU A 115 0.85 10.81 -3.36
N PHE A 116 0.07 9.85 -2.86
CA PHE A 116 0.53 8.47 -2.72
C PHE A 116 0.94 7.86 -4.06
N LEU A 117 0.21 8.14 -5.15
CA LEU A 117 0.58 7.65 -6.48
C LEU A 117 1.96 8.15 -6.94
N ARG A 118 2.37 9.38 -6.56
CA ARG A 118 3.72 9.89 -6.86
C ARG A 118 4.82 9.10 -6.14
N GLY A 119 4.58 8.70 -4.90
CA GLY A 119 5.57 7.96 -4.10
C GLY A 119 5.53 6.44 -4.30
N GLN A 120 4.44 5.90 -4.83
CA GLN A 120 4.20 4.46 -4.87
C GLN A 120 4.01 3.95 -6.31
N ALA A 121 2.96 4.40 -7.00
CA ALA A 121 2.63 3.91 -8.34
C ALA A 121 3.67 4.30 -9.39
N SER A 122 4.29 5.47 -9.25
CA SER A 122 5.34 5.95 -10.15
C SER A 122 6.56 5.01 -10.27
N ALA A 123 6.77 4.12 -9.29
CA ALA A 123 7.83 3.12 -9.38
C ALA A 123 7.67 2.25 -10.64
N PHE A 124 6.45 2.06 -11.13
CA PHE A 124 6.12 1.22 -12.28
C PHE A 124 6.10 1.98 -13.63
N ASN A 125 6.36 3.29 -13.64
CA ASN A 125 6.20 4.09 -14.86
C ASN A 125 7.33 3.90 -15.90
N SER A 126 8.38 3.10 -15.63
CA SER A 126 9.32 2.61 -16.66
C SER A 126 8.85 1.35 -17.37
N THR A 127 7.85 0.65 -16.84
CA THR A 127 7.46 -0.67 -17.37
C THR A 127 6.09 -0.64 -18.02
N GLY A 128 5.16 0.12 -17.46
CA GLY A 128 3.78 0.10 -17.92
C GLY A 128 3.05 1.43 -17.81
N ALA A 129 2.00 1.52 -18.63
CA ALA A 129 1.02 2.59 -18.56
C ALA A 129 0.14 2.35 -17.32
N ILE A 130 -0.07 3.38 -16.49
CA ILE A 130 -0.65 3.20 -15.15
C ILE A 130 -2.09 3.71 -15.09
N TRP A 131 -2.98 2.84 -14.63
CA TRP A 131 -4.35 3.11 -14.24
C TRP A 131 -4.47 3.00 -12.72
N ALA A 132 -4.95 4.05 -12.06
CA ALA A 132 -5.31 4.02 -10.64
C ALA A 132 -6.70 4.63 -10.44
N PRO A 133 -7.69 3.84 -10.00
CA PRO A 133 -9.07 4.29 -9.94
C PRO A 133 -9.28 5.33 -8.85
N ARG A 134 -10.21 6.25 -9.07
CA ARG A 134 -10.87 6.99 -8.00
C ARG A 134 -11.99 6.11 -7.47
N TYR A 135 -11.92 5.69 -6.22
CA TYR A 135 -12.94 4.82 -5.62
C TYR A 135 -13.34 5.30 -4.23
N ARG A 136 -14.54 4.91 -3.79
CA ARG A 136 -15.13 5.30 -2.49
C ARG A 136 -14.51 4.50 -1.35
N GLN A 137 -13.24 4.77 -1.10
CA GLN A 137 -12.40 4.13 -0.09
C GLN A 137 -13.08 4.07 1.27
N ALA A 138 -12.89 2.97 1.98
CA ALA A 138 -13.18 2.95 3.41
C ALA A 138 -12.23 3.90 4.14
N THR A 139 -12.72 4.59 5.17
CA THR A 139 -11.88 5.44 6.03
C THR A 139 -10.82 4.61 6.78
N PHE A 140 -9.72 5.24 7.18
CA PHE A 140 -8.65 4.58 7.94
C PHE A 140 -9.16 3.90 9.22
N GLY A 141 -10.18 4.48 9.87
CA GLY A 141 -10.84 3.88 11.02
C GLY A 141 -11.39 2.46 10.77
N ALA A 142 -11.70 2.08 9.54
CA ALA A 142 -12.15 0.73 9.21
C ALA A 142 -11.09 -0.36 9.48
N PHE A 143 -9.80 0.00 9.51
CA PHE A 143 -8.71 -0.94 9.81
C PHE A 143 -8.38 -1.02 11.30
N LEU A 144 -9.08 -0.25 12.13
CA LEU A 144 -8.82 -0.13 13.57
C LEU A 144 -9.91 -0.80 14.43
N THR A 145 -10.85 -1.50 13.81
CA THR A 145 -12.03 -2.05 14.48
C THR A 145 -12.54 -3.33 13.82
N SER A 146 -13.30 -4.12 14.58
CA SER A 146 -14.00 -5.33 14.10
C SER A 146 -15.51 -5.11 13.89
N LYS A 147 -15.98 -3.86 13.95
CA LYS A 147 -17.40 -3.53 13.68
C LYS A 147 -17.82 -3.99 12.29
N ALA A 148 -19.05 -4.49 12.16
CA ALA A 148 -19.63 -4.86 10.86
C ALA A 148 -19.61 -3.70 9.84
N SER A 149 -19.81 -2.45 10.28
CA SER A 149 -19.73 -1.26 9.44
C SER A 149 -18.39 -1.09 8.73
N ALA A 150 -17.27 -1.50 9.36
CA ALA A 150 -15.95 -1.45 8.74
C ALA A 150 -15.87 -2.43 7.56
N GLN A 151 -16.35 -3.66 7.76
CA GLN A 151 -16.39 -4.67 6.71
C GLN A 151 -17.32 -4.25 5.56
N GLN A 152 -18.50 -3.72 5.87
CA GLN A 152 -19.43 -3.17 4.87
C GLN A 152 -18.80 -2.05 4.04
N ALA A 153 -18.03 -1.16 4.68
CA ALA A 153 -17.31 -0.08 3.99
C ALA A 153 -16.22 -0.60 3.05
N LEU A 154 -15.46 -1.61 3.48
CA LEU A 154 -14.43 -2.25 2.67
C LEU A 154 -15.05 -3.04 1.50
N ASP A 155 -16.13 -3.77 1.73
CA ASP A 155 -16.87 -4.46 0.67
C ASP A 155 -17.46 -3.48 -0.34
N PHE A 156 -17.93 -2.33 0.13
CA PHE A 156 -18.41 -1.28 -0.74
C PHE A 156 -17.29 -0.70 -1.61
N ALA A 157 -16.15 -0.32 -1.01
CA ALA A 157 -14.99 0.18 -1.73
C ALA A 157 -14.47 -0.83 -2.77
N TYR A 158 -14.53 -2.13 -2.45
CA TYR A 158 -14.13 -3.19 -3.38
C TYR A 158 -14.98 -3.23 -4.66
N ARG A 159 -16.27 -2.90 -4.60
CA ARG A 159 -17.14 -2.88 -5.80
C ARG A 159 -16.69 -1.86 -6.82
N ASP A 160 -16.21 -0.70 -6.35
CA ASP A 160 -15.64 0.33 -7.21
C ASP A 160 -14.32 -0.13 -7.83
N VAL A 161 -13.44 -0.75 -7.03
CA VAL A 161 -12.18 -1.32 -7.52
C VAL A 161 -12.42 -2.43 -8.56
N LEU A 162 -13.44 -3.27 -8.36
CA LEU A 162 -13.83 -4.33 -9.29
C LEU A 162 -14.34 -3.76 -10.61
N ALA A 163 -15.23 -2.76 -10.56
CA ALA A 163 -15.74 -2.10 -11.76
C ALA A 163 -14.62 -1.36 -12.53
N ALA A 164 -13.65 -0.77 -11.82
CA ALA A 164 -12.47 -0.18 -12.43
C ALA A 164 -11.57 -1.23 -13.07
N PHE A 165 -11.37 -2.37 -12.41
CA PHE A 165 -10.53 -3.45 -12.92
C PHE A 165 -11.09 -4.02 -14.23
N ASP A 166 -12.40 -4.26 -14.30
CA ASP A 166 -13.07 -4.79 -15.50
C ASP A 166 -12.87 -3.81 -16.69
N GLN A 167 -12.97 -2.50 -16.44
CA GLN A 167 -12.67 -1.48 -17.46
C GLN A 167 -11.17 -1.45 -17.82
N PHE A 168 -10.28 -1.53 -16.83
CA PHE A 168 -8.84 -1.58 -17.05
C PHE A 168 -8.44 -2.76 -17.93
N VAL A 169 -8.97 -3.97 -17.70
CA VAL A 169 -8.64 -5.15 -18.49
C VAL A 169 -9.06 -4.96 -19.95
N THR A 170 -10.19 -4.29 -20.19
CA THR A 170 -10.64 -3.92 -21.54
C THR A 170 -9.64 -2.97 -22.22
N GLU A 171 -9.18 -1.93 -21.51
CA GLU A 171 -8.19 -0.97 -22.02
C GLU A 171 -6.76 -1.52 -22.11
N ALA A 172 -6.43 -2.52 -21.28
CA ALA A 172 -5.15 -3.21 -21.33
C ALA A 172 -4.96 -3.91 -22.68
N GLY A 173 -6.05 -4.30 -23.37
CA GLY A 173 -5.99 -5.09 -24.60
C GLY A 173 -5.30 -6.41 -24.30
N ASP A 174 -4.30 -6.78 -25.10
CA ASP A 174 -3.48 -7.99 -24.91
C ASP A 174 -2.17 -7.76 -24.15
N ARG A 175 -1.93 -6.53 -23.67
CA ARG A 175 -0.66 -6.20 -22.99
C ARG A 175 -0.44 -7.08 -21.76
N PRO A 176 0.83 -7.40 -21.42
CA PRO A 176 1.19 -7.94 -20.12
C PRO A 176 0.70 -7.03 -19.00
N ILE A 177 0.25 -7.60 -17.90
CA ILE A 177 -0.35 -6.87 -16.78
C ILE A 177 0.56 -6.94 -15.56
N ILE A 178 0.83 -5.78 -14.96
CA ILE A 178 1.34 -5.70 -13.59
C ILE A 178 0.19 -5.28 -12.69
N LEU A 179 -0.05 -6.04 -11.64
CA LEU A 179 -1.02 -5.69 -10.61
C LEU A 179 -0.28 -5.17 -9.40
N ALA A 180 -0.69 -4.03 -8.86
CA ALA A 180 -0.04 -3.46 -7.69
C ALA A 180 -1.07 -2.81 -6.77
N GLY A 181 -0.83 -2.88 -5.47
CA GLY A 181 -1.65 -2.19 -4.49
C GLY A 181 -0.88 -1.95 -3.20
N HIS A 182 -1.34 -0.98 -2.44
CA HIS A 182 -0.79 -0.69 -1.11
C HIS A 182 -1.89 -0.66 -0.06
N SER A 183 -1.66 -1.23 1.14
CA SER A 183 -2.59 -1.13 2.27
C SER A 183 -4.01 -1.61 1.90
N GLN A 184 -5.04 -0.76 2.05
CA GLN A 184 -6.40 -1.01 1.55
C GLN A 184 -6.44 -1.46 0.09
N GLY A 185 -5.61 -0.86 -0.77
CA GLY A 185 -5.51 -1.25 -2.16
C GLY A 185 -4.93 -2.64 -2.35
N ALA A 186 -3.97 -3.07 -1.51
CA ALA A 186 -3.45 -4.43 -1.51
C ALA A 186 -4.47 -5.45 -0.96
N LEU A 187 -5.30 -5.07 0.03
CA LEU A 187 -6.46 -5.87 0.44
C LEU A 187 -7.42 -6.09 -0.73
N HIS A 188 -7.80 -5.03 -1.44
CA HIS A 188 -8.69 -5.14 -2.60
C HIS A 188 -8.03 -5.91 -3.75
N LEU A 189 -6.74 -5.72 -3.99
CA LEU A 189 -6.00 -6.49 -4.98
C LEU A 189 -5.97 -7.99 -4.62
N SER A 190 -5.84 -8.34 -3.34
CA SER A 190 -5.89 -9.74 -2.90
C SER A 190 -7.23 -10.40 -3.26
N ARG A 191 -8.34 -9.66 -3.10
CA ARG A 191 -9.67 -10.12 -3.52
C ARG A 191 -9.81 -10.19 -5.04
N LEU A 192 -9.30 -9.20 -5.77
CA LEU A 192 -9.28 -9.22 -7.24
C LEU A 192 -8.55 -10.44 -7.78
N LEU A 193 -7.43 -10.82 -7.17
CA LEU A 193 -6.68 -12.00 -7.55
C LEU A 193 -7.53 -13.27 -7.44
N VAL A 194 -8.34 -13.40 -6.38
CA VAL A 194 -9.29 -14.52 -6.22
C VAL A 194 -10.45 -14.43 -7.23
N ASP A 195 -11.10 -13.27 -7.33
CA ASP A 195 -12.38 -13.13 -8.04
C ASP A 195 -12.24 -13.00 -9.56
N ARG A 196 -11.07 -12.58 -10.05
CA ARG A 196 -10.86 -12.23 -11.47
C ARG A 196 -9.62 -12.86 -12.10
N VAL A 197 -8.66 -13.32 -11.31
CA VAL A 197 -7.41 -13.87 -11.85
C VAL A 197 -7.36 -15.39 -11.68
N ALA A 198 -7.62 -15.92 -10.49
CA ALA A 198 -7.54 -17.34 -10.19
C ALA A 198 -8.40 -18.20 -11.13
N GLY A 199 -7.76 -19.20 -11.74
CA GLY A 199 -8.43 -20.13 -12.67
C GLY A 199 -8.84 -19.51 -14.02
N THR A 200 -8.49 -18.27 -14.31
CA THR A 200 -8.86 -17.59 -15.56
C THR A 200 -7.67 -17.46 -16.52
N PRO A 201 -7.90 -17.23 -17.84
CA PRO A 201 -6.83 -16.88 -18.78
C PRO A 201 -6.05 -15.61 -18.40
N LEU A 202 -6.66 -14.71 -17.61
CA LEU A 202 -6.01 -13.48 -17.17
C LEU A 202 -4.76 -13.74 -16.33
N ALA A 203 -4.71 -14.84 -15.57
CA ALA A 203 -3.54 -15.21 -14.78
C ALA A 203 -2.27 -15.33 -15.63
N LYS A 204 -2.38 -15.84 -16.87
CA LYS A 204 -1.24 -15.97 -17.79
C LYS A 204 -0.68 -14.62 -18.21
N ARG A 205 -1.52 -13.57 -18.22
CA ARG A 205 -1.14 -12.20 -18.58
C ARG A 205 -0.44 -11.45 -17.44
N VAL A 206 -0.52 -11.95 -16.21
CA VAL A 206 0.07 -11.27 -15.05
C VAL A 206 1.57 -11.51 -15.02
N VAL A 207 2.34 -10.44 -15.16
CA VAL A 207 3.80 -10.45 -15.00
C VAL A 207 4.18 -10.64 -13.53
N ALA A 208 3.55 -9.85 -12.65
CA ALA A 208 3.72 -9.92 -11.21
C ALA A 208 2.57 -9.18 -10.51
N ALA A 209 2.27 -9.60 -9.27
CA ALA A 209 1.30 -8.96 -8.40
C ALA A 209 1.98 -8.46 -7.10
N TYR A 210 2.07 -7.14 -6.94
CA TYR A 210 2.66 -6.48 -5.78
C TYR A 210 1.56 -6.15 -4.76
N VAL A 211 1.35 -7.03 -3.80
CA VAL A 211 0.33 -6.94 -2.73
C VAL A 211 0.96 -6.32 -1.49
N VAL A 212 1.46 -5.09 -1.61
CA VAL A 212 2.38 -4.48 -0.65
C VAL A 212 1.66 -3.82 0.52
N GLY A 213 2.26 -3.85 1.71
CA GLY A 213 1.63 -3.30 2.90
C GLY A 213 0.35 -4.06 3.27
N TRP A 214 0.27 -5.35 2.94
CA TRP A 214 -0.84 -6.19 3.39
C TRP A 214 -0.36 -7.61 3.70
N PRO A 215 -0.72 -8.18 4.86
CA PRO A 215 -0.38 -9.55 5.18
C PRO A 215 -1.09 -10.53 4.23
N VAL A 216 -0.33 -11.48 3.69
CA VAL A 216 -0.85 -12.57 2.83
C VAL A 216 -0.42 -13.88 3.45
N SER A 217 -1.37 -14.67 3.95
CA SER A 217 -1.06 -15.99 4.52
C SER A 217 -0.60 -16.96 3.44
N VAL A 218 0.55 -17.60 3.67
CA VAL A 218 1.08 -18.64 2.78
C VAL A 218 0.15 -19.85 2.70
N SER A 219 -0.54 -20.19 3.79
CA SER A 219 -1.39 -21.39 3.89
C SER A 219 -2.88 -21.11 3.79
N ALA A 220 -3.34 -19.94 4.24
CA ALA A 220 -4.77 -19.61 4.30
C ALA A 220 -5.25 -18.75 3.12
N ASP A 221 -4.35 -18.01 2.44
CA ASP A 221 -4.70 -17.08 1.36
C ASP A 221 -4.12 -17.52 0.01
N LEU A 222 -2.78 -17.58 -0.07
CA LEU A 222 -2.02 -17.77 -1.31
C LEU A 222 -2.54 -18.92 -2.21
N PRO A 223 -2.94 -20.10 -1.67
CA PRO A 223 -3.43 -21.20 -2.51
C PRO A 223 -4.70 -20.88 -3.32
N ALA A 224 -5.50 -19.89 -2.89
CA ALA A 224 -6.73 -19.48 -3.57
C ALA A 224 -6.55 -18.25 -4.47
N MET A 225 -5.40 -17.56 -4.40
CA MET A 225 -5.17 -16.29 -5.12
C MET A 225 -4.74 -16.47 -6.59
N GLY A 226 -4.58 -17.72 -7.05
CA GLY A 226 -4.35 -18.03 -8.46
C GLY A 226 -2.92 -17.88 -8.97
N LEU A 227 -2.01 -17.32 -8.16
CA LEU A 227 -0.59 -17.15 -8.46
C LEU A 227 0.24 -17.61 -7.24
N PRO A 228 1.40 -18.27 -7.43
CA PRO A 228 2.32 -18.58 -6.34
C PRO A 228 3.04 -17.33 -5.82
N ALA A 229 3.67 -17.42 -4.65
CA ALA A 229 4.66 -16.41 -4.24
C ALA A 229 5.88 -16.47 -5.16
N CYS A 230 6.52 -15.31 -5.39
CA CYS A 230 7.72 -15.26 -6.23
C CYS A 230 8.87 -16.03 -5.58
N ALA A 231 9.49 -16.96 -6.32
CA ALA A 231 10.58 -17.80 -5.84
C ALA A 231 11.99 -17.24 -6.16
N ALA A 232 12.07 -16.34 -7.15
CA ALA A 232 13.33 -15.78 -7.66
C ALA A 232 13.15 -14.33 -8.13
N PRO A 233 14.25 -13.55 -8.28
CA PRO A 233 14.20 -12.15 -8.69
C PRO A 233 13.53 -11.93 -10.05
N ASP A 234 13.67 -12.88 -10.97
CA ASP A 234 13.16 -12.86 -12.34
C ASP A 234 11.94 -13.77 -12.54
N ALA A 235 11.43 -14.40 -11.47
CA ALA A 235 10.20 -15.15 -11.54
C ALA A 235 9.03 -14.25 -12.01
N THR A 236 8.14 -14.79 -12.83
CA THR A 236 6.96 -14.09 -13.31
C THR A 236 5.70 -14.89 -13.00
N GLY A 237 4.52 -14.27 -13.16
CA GLY A 237 3.25 -14.90 -12.80
C GLY A 237 3.16 -15.20 -11.31
N CYS A 238 3.67 -14.29 -10.47
CA CYS A 238 3.82 -14.54 -9.03
C CYS A 238 3.49 -13.31 -8.18
N ILE A 239 3.27 -13.54 -6.89
CA ILE A 239 2.89 -12.54 -5.88
C ILE A 239 4.11 -12.15 -5.03
N LEU A 240 4.23 -10.85 -4.76
CA LEU A 240 5.14 -10.26 -3.79
C LEU A 240 4.33 -9.52 -2.72
N SER A 241 4.79 -9.58 -1.47
CA SER A 241 4.26 -8.74 -0.38
C SER A 241 5.36 -8.48 0.65
N TRP A 242 5.30 -7.33 1.30
CA TRP A 242 6.12 -7.00 2.46
C TRP A 242 5.42 -5.92 3.29
N GLN A 243 5.83 -5.83 4.55
CA GLN A 243 5.32 -4.87 5.55
C GLN A 243 6.53 -4.38 6.36
N SER A 244 6.85 -3.09 6.27
CA SER A 244 8.13 -2.55 6.72
C SER A 244 8.09 -2.05 8.17
N PHE A 245 9.00 -2.55 9.01
CA PHE A 245 9.16 -2.15 10.41
C PHE A 245 10.62 -1.85 10.75
N SER A 246 10.87 -0.81 11.54
CA SER A 246 12.19 -0.62 12.16
C SER A 246 12.28 -1.36 13.49
N GLU A 247 13.50 -1.59 13.96
CA GLU A 247 13.75 -2.36 15.18
C GLU A 247 13.73 -1.49 16.46
N PRO A 248 13.11 -1.95 17.56
CA PRO A 248 12.29 -3.15 17.67
C PRO A 248 10.90 -2.96 17.03
N ALA A 249 10.44 -3.96 16.28
CA ALA A 249 9.11 -3.92 15.66
C ALA A 249 8.01 -4.27 16.66
N ASP A 250 6.88 -3.56 16.61
CA ASP A 250 5.64 -3.97 17.26
C ASP A 250 4.51 -4.06 16.22
N PRO A 251 4.23 -5.27 15.70
CA PRO A 251 3.26 -5.48 14.63
C PRO A 251 1.82 -5.68 15.15
N ALA A 252 1.53 -5.42 16.43
CA ALA A 252 0.21 -5.72 17.02
C ALA A 252 -0.97 -5.09 16.26
N LEU A 253 -0.79 -3.86 15.73
CA LEU A 253 -1.80 -3.18 14.91
C LEU A 253 -2.27 -4.02 13.71
N ILE A 254 -1.37 -4.81 13.13
CA ILE A 254 -1.65 -5.69 11.98
C ILE A 254 -2.12 -7.06 12.48
N VAL A 255 -1.37 -7.70 13.38
CA VAL A 255 -1.60 -9.09 13.77
C VAL A 255 -2.92 -9.26 14.52
N ASP A 256 -3.30 -8.33 15.41
CA ASP A 256 -4.55 -8.40 16.17
C ASP A 256 -5.78 -8.59 15.26
N THR A 257 -5.82 -7.81 14.18
CA THR A 257 -6.96 -7.81 13.25
C THR A 257 -6.84 -8.95 12.25
N PHE A 258 -5.64 -9.22 11.74
CA PHE A 258 -5.42 -10.27 10.75
C PHE A 258 -5.71 -11.67 11.31
N ASP A 259 -5.28 -11.95 12.54
CA ASP A 259 -5.44 -13.26 13.18
C ASP A 259 -6.90 -13.57 13.54
N ALA A 260 -7.71 -12.54 13.73
CA ALA A 260 -9.14 -12.67 13.95
C ALA A 260 -9.93 -13.03 12.66
N THR A 261 -9.26 -13.12 11.50
CA THR A 261 -9.93 -13.35 10.21
C THR A 261 -9.68 -14.75 9.63
N THR A 262 -10.56 -15.13 8.71
CA THR A 262 -10.44 -16.35 7.90
C THR A 262 -9.86 -16.01 6.53
N GLY A 263 -8.93 -16.84 6.06
CA GLY A 263 -8.31 -16.71 4.75
C GLY A 263 -9.20 -17.18 3.60
N PHE A 264 -8.77 -16.90 2.37
CA PHE A 264 -9.54 -17.24 1.15
C PHE A 264 -9.78 -18.74 0.96
N THR A 265 -9.00 -19.61 1.60
CA THR A 265 -9.20 -21.06 1.61
C THR A 265 -10.23 -21.54 2.63
N GLY A 266 -10.84 -20.64 3.40
CA GLY A 266 -11.74 -20.96 4.52
C GLY A 266 -11.00 -21.36 5.82
N LYS A 267 -9.67 -21.39 5.81
CA LYS A 267 -8.85 -21.67 7.00
C LYS A 267 -8.58 -20.40 7.82
N PRO A 268 -8.45 -20.48 9.16
CA PRO A 268 -8.04 -19.34 9.98
C PRO A 268 -6.67 -18.79 9.56
N ARG A 269 -6.49 -17.47 9.62
CA ARG A 269 -5.19 -16.81 9.40
C ARG A 269 -4.32 -16.76 10.66
N ALA A 270 -4.89 -17.00 11.84
CA ALA A 270 -4.17 -16.96 13.12
C ALA A 270 -2.87 -17.77 13.08
N GLY A 271 -1.75 -17.14 13.44
CA GLY A 271 -0.43 -17.77 13.51
C GLY A 271 0.20 -18.24 12.19
N THR A 272 -0.46 -18.09 11.03
CA THR A 272 0.09 -18.59 9.76
C THR A 272 1.28 -17.78 9.26
N PRO A 273 2.35 -18.38 8.71
CA PRO A 273 3.40 -17.64 8.01
C PRO A 273 2.81 -16.75 6.91
N MET A 274 3.40 -15.58 6.73
CA MET A 274 3.00 -14.61 5.71
C MET A 274 4.08 -14.50 4.64
N VAL A 275 3.66 -14.20 3.40
CA VAL A 275 4.58 -13.89 2.31
C VAL A 275 5.42 -12.67 2.70
N CYS A 276 6.74 -12.81 2.64
CA CYS A 276 7.68 -11.71 2.74
C CYS A 276 8.66 -11.77 1.57
N THR A 277 8.65 -10.75 0.73
CA THR A 277 9.63 -10.52 -0.33
C THR A 277 10.56 -9.41 0.10
N ASN A 278 11.86 -9.64 0.02
CA ASN A 278 12.84 -8.58 0.18
C ASN A 278 12.79 -7.66 -1.05
N PRO A 279 12.37 -6.39 -0.92
CA PRO A 279 12.20 -5.50 -2.06
C PRO A 279 13.53 -5.07 -2.70
N ILE A 280 14.66 -5.22 -2.00
CA ILE A 280 15.98 -4.92 -2.55
C ILE A 280 16.40 -5.99 -3.57
N THR A 281 16.16 -7.26 -3.26
CA THR A 281 16.63 -8.39 -4.07
C THR A 281 15.53 -8.99 -4.97
N GLY A 282 14.26 -8.79 -4.62
CA GLY A 282 13.12 -9.42 -5.27
C GLY A 282 12.94 -10.90 -4.91
N LYS A 283 13.62 -11.39 -3.86
CA LYS A 283 13.57 -12.78 -3.39
C LYS A 283 12.71 -12.93 -2.13
N PRO A 284 12.03 -14.08 -1.96
CA PRO A 284 11.33 -14.38 -0.72
C PRO A 284 12.33 -14.64 0.41
N ASP A 285 11.98 -14.25 1.64
CA ASP A 285 12.70 -14.58 2.87
C ASP A 285 14.21 -14.26 2.87
N ASP A 286 14.62 -13.25 2.09
CA ASP A 286 16.02 -12.88 1.85
C ASP A 286 16.48 -11.67 2.70
N SER A 287 17.79 -11.44 2.74
CA SER A 287 18.43 -10.32 3.44
C SER A 287 19.32 -9.51 2.50
N ALA A 288 19.31 -8.19 2.63
CA ALA A 288 20.16 -7.30 1.88
C ALA A 288 20.68 -6.14 2.75
N PRO A 289 21.97 -5.80 2.66
CA PRO A 289 22.53 -4.66 3.35
C PRO A 289 22.01 -3.35 2.75
N ALA A 290 22.10 -2.27 3.52
CA ALA A 290 21.66 -0.95 3.08
C ALA A 290 22.35 -0.51 1.80
N SER A 291 23.64 -0.85 1.62
CA SER A 291 24.45 -0.56 0.43
C SER A 291 23.89 -1.14 -0.87
N ALA A 292 23.03 -2.16 -0.81
CA ALA A 292 22.35 -2.72 -1.98
C ALA A 292 21.03 -2.00 -2.34
N ASN A 293 20.55 -1.09 -1.49
CA ASN A 293 19.38 -0.27 -1.78
C ASN A 293 19.71 0.75 -2.88
N LEU A 294 19.02 0.63 -4.01
CA LEU A 294 19.24 1.45 -5.20
C LEU A 294 18.62 2.84 -5.09
N GLY A 295 17.77 3.09 -4.09
CA GLY A 295 17.17 4.39 -3.90
C GLY A 295 15.92 4.35 -3.03
N THR A 296 16.06 4.95 -1.85
CA THR A 296 14.98 5.37 -0.96
C THR A 296 14.49 6.76 -1.40
N LEU A 297 13.19 6.87 -1.66
CA LEU A 297 12.53 8.13 -2.00
C LEU A 297 12.11 8.87 -0.72
N ILE A 298 12.79 9.96 -0.40
CA ILE A 298 12.54 10.78 0.78
C ILE A 298 11.80 12.05 0.33
N PRO A 299 10.50 12.20 0.61
CA PRO A 299 9.75 13.39 0.24
C PRO A 299 10.24 14.59 1.06
N ASP A 300 10.20 15.78 0.45
CA ASP A 300 10.34 17.02 1.20
C ASP A 300 9.09 17.28 2.06
N MET A 301 9.17 18.26 2.96
CA MET A 301 8.07 18.63 3.87
C MET A 301 6.80 19.10 3.14
N SER A 302 6.93 19.62 1.93
CA SER A 302 5.81 20.08 1.11
C SER A 302 5.15 18.95 0.31
N PHE A 303 5.79 17.78 0.27
CA PHE A 303 5.42 16.64 -0.57
C PHE A 303 5.36 16.97 -2.07
N GLN A 304 5.97 18.08 -2.50
CA GLN A 304 6.02 18.49 -3.90
C GLN A 304 7.23 17.92 -4.63
N SER A 305 8.35 17.73 -3.92
CA SER A 305 9.54 17.06 -4.42
C SER A 305 9.97 15.91 -3.49
N ALA A 306 10.88 15.08 -3.98
CA ALA A 306 11.53 14.07 -3.16
C ALA A 306 12.97 13.85 -3.64
N GLN A 307 13.85 13.56 -2.70
CA GLN A 307 15.22 13.15 -2.98
C GLN A 307 15.31 11.63 -3.02
N LEU A 308 15.99 11.10 -4.03
CA LEU A 308 16.35 9.69 -4.05
C LEU A 308 17.72 9.50 -3.39
N VAL A 309 17.79 8.66 -2.35
CA VAL A 309 19.01 8.40 -1.58
C VAL A 309 19.36 6.91 -1.66
N THR A 310 20.53 6.60 -2.23
CA THR A 310 21.05 5.23 -2.33
C THR A 310 21.64 4.77 -1.00
N GLY A 311 21.71 3.46 -0.77
CA GLY A 311 22.54 2.93 0.31
C GLY A 311 21.96 3.09 1.72
N ARG A 312 20.70 3.54 1.86
CA ARG A 312 20.20 4.10 3.12
C ARG A 312 19.48 3.10 4.03
N VAL A 313 18.72 2.17 3.45
CA VAL A 313 17.80 1.29 4.18
C VAL A 313 18.10 -0.18 3.85
N PRO A 314 18.51 -1.01 4.82
CA PRO A 314 18.63 -2.45 4.63
C PRO A 314 17.24 -3.10 4.58
N ALA A 315 17.18 -4.38 4.20
CA ALA A 315 15.94 -5.12 4.22
C ALA A 315 16.22 -6.58 4.59
N ARG A 316 15.46 -7.14 5.54
CA ARG A 316 15.49 -8.58 5.84
C ARG A 316 14.11 -9.06 6.27
N CYS A 317 13.68 -10.18 5.73
CA CYS A 317 12.45 -10.83 6.18
C CYS A 317 12.68 -11.56 7.51
N GLU A 318 11.76 -11.42 8.46
CA GLU A 318 11.86 -11.96 9.81
C GLU A 318 10.54 -12.45 10.39
N GLY A 319 10.67 -13.33 11.40
CA GLY A 319 9.56 -13.82 12.20
C GLY A 319 8.50 -14.48 11.36
N ARG A 320 7.28 -13.93 11.39
CA ARG A 320 6.11 -14.45 10.68
C ARG A 320 5.98 -13.92 9.23
N GLY A 321 6.99 -13.19 8.72
CA GLY A 321 6.95 -12.58 7.39
C GLY A 321 6.83 -11.06 7.41
N PHE A 322 7.46 -10.40 8.39
CA PHE A 322 7.61 -8.94 8.41
C PHE A 322 8.98 -8.55 7.85
N LEU A 323 9.07 -7.38 7.23
CA LEU A 323 10.32 -6.84 6.72
C LEU A 323 10.95 -5.92 7.76
N THR A 324 12.10 -6.30 8.33
CA THR A 324 12.92 -5.36 9.11
C THR A 324 13.64 -4.39 8.16
N ILE A 325 13.71 -3.13 8.56
CA ILE A 325 14.50 -2.09 7.90
C ILE A 325 15.68 -1.62 8.77
N GLY A 326 16.03 -2.39 9.80
CA GLY A 326 17.08 -2.09 10.75
C GLY A 326 16.69 -1.08 11.84
N ARG A 327 17.68 -0.64 12.62
CA ARG A 327 17.50 0.21 13.82
C ARG A 327 17.51 1.71 13.55
N GLU A 328 18.12 2.13 12.45
CA GLU A 328 18.36 3.53 12.11
C GLU A 328 17.69 3.91 10.78
N PRO A 329 16.36 3.79 10.68
CA PRO A 329 15.64 4.16 9.49
C PRO A 329 15.78 5.68 9.21
N PRO A 330 15.51 6.14 7.98
CA PRO A 330 15.45 7.56 7.68
C PRO A 330 14.33 8.24 8.47
N GLU A 331 14.52 9.53 8.75
CA GLU A 331 13.50 10.34 9.38
C GLU A 331 12.41 10.68 8.36
N PHE A 332 11.29 9.95 8.44
CA PHE A 332 10.14 10.13 7.58
C PHE A 332 8.99 10.93 8.24
N GLY A 333 9.28 11.57 9.38
CA GLY A 333 8.36 12.47 10.07
C GLY A 333 7.05 11.81 10.52
N GLN A 334 5.95 12.56 10.42
CA GLN A 334 4.66 12.30 11.09
C GLN A 334 3.85 11.09 10.58
N TYR A 335 4.28 10.38 9.54
CA TYR A 335 3.54 9.24 8.98
C TYR A 335 4.10 7.87 9.40
N VAL A 336 5.11 7.84 10.27
CA VAL A 336 5.52 6.60 10.95
C VAL A 336 4.44 6.25 11.97
N LEU A 337 3.83 5.08 11.79
CA LEU A 337 2.76 4.60 12.66
C LEU A 337 3.32 4.04 13.97
N PRO A 338 2.51 3.98 15.05
CA PRO A 338 2.89 3.34 16.30
C PRO A 338 3.46 1.93 16.09
N GLY A 339 4.43 1.56 16.91
CA GLY A 339 5.11 0.27 16.85
C GLY A 339 6.25 0.20 15.85
N ASN A 340 6.90 1.34 15.55
CA ASN A 340 7.99 1.43 14.57
C ASN A 340 7.56 0.96 13.17
N ASN A 341 6.31 1.26 12.82
CA ASN A 341 5.69 0.78 11.60
C ASN A 341 5.82 1.81 10.48
N TYR A 342 6.57 1.46 9.43
CA TYR A 342 6.87 2.29 8.27
C TYR A 342 5.91 2.04 7.10
N HIS A 343 4.76 1.42 7.33
CA HIS A 343 3.72 1.06 6.35
C HIS A 343 3.48 2.09 5.24
N VAL A 344 3.33 3.37 5.59
CA VAL A 344 3.05 4.44 4.60
C VAL A 344 4.15 4.54 3.52
N PHE A 345 5.35 4.09 3.84
CA PHE A 345 6.56 4.20 3.04
C PHE A 345 7.01 2.87 2.42
N ASP A 346 6.22 1.80 2.46
CA ASP A 346 6.65 0.47 1.97
C ASP A 346 7.20 0.49 0.54
N TYR A 347 6.63 1.31 -0.35
CA TYR A 347 7.18 1.55 -1.69
C TYR A 347 8.31 2.57 -1.67
N SER A 348 8.13 3.72 -1.02
CA SER A 348 9.11 4.81 -1.01
C SER A 348 10.49 4.40 -0.48
N LEU A 349 10.53 3.53 0.55
CA LEU A 349 11.77 3.01 1.13
C LEU A 349 12.67 2.30 0.10
N PHE A 350 12.06 1.73 -0.94
CA PHE A 350 12.70 0.88 -1.94
C PHE A 350 12.32 1.27 -3.38
N TRP A 351 11.96 2.54 -3.62
CA TRP A 351 11.33 2.99 -4.85
C TRP A 351 12.12 2.59 -6.11
N ALA A 352 13.44 2.81 -6.10
CA ALA A 352 14.29 2.45 -7.23
C ALA A 352 14.48 0.92 -7.38
N ASN A 353 14.47 0.18 -6.27
CA ASN A 353 14.53 -1.28 -6.31
C ASN A 353 13.23 -1.88 -6.87
N VAL A 354 12.06 -1.38 -6.46
CA VAL A 354 10.75 -1.80 -7.01
C VAL A 354 10.68 -1.53 -8.51
N ARG A 355 11.12 -0.34 -8.93
CA ARG A 355 11.24 -0.01 -10.36
C ARG A 355 12.09 -1.03 -11.10
N LYS A 356 13.28 -1.35 -10.56
CA LYS A 356 14.21 -2.31 -11.18
C LYS A 356 13.67 -3.74 -11.19
N ASP A 357 12.96 -4.15 -10.14
CA ASP A 357 12.32 -5.46 -10.04
C ASP A 357 11.22 -5.61 -11.09
N ALA A 358 10.35 -4.60 -11.24
CA ALA A 358 9.31 -4.59 -12.26
C ALA A 358 9.90 -4.67 -13.69
N GLU A 359 10.97 -3.92 -13.96
CA GLU A 359 11.69 -3.97 -15.24
C GLU A 359 12.25 -5.38 -15.52
N ARG A 360 12.88 -5.98 -14.52
CA ARG A 360 13.47 -7.33 -14.61
C ARG A 360 12.40 -8.38 -14.86
N ARG A 361 11.29 -8.36 -14.12
CA ARG A 361 10.21 -9.33 -14.30
C ARG A 361 9.51 -9.18 -15.64
N LEU A 362 9.27 -7.94 -16.09
CA LEU A 362 8.70 -7.71 -17.42
C LEU A 362 9.62 -8.22 -18.53
N ALA A 363 10.95 -8.03 -18.41
CA ALA A 363 11.90 -8.56 -19.38
C ALA A 363 11.96 -10.10 -19.39
N ALA A 364 11.77 -10.74 -18.24
CA ALA A 364 11.75 -12.20 -18.10
C ALA A 364 10.41 -12.82 -18.52
N TYR A 365 9.34 -12.03 -18.57
CA TYR A 365 7.99 -12.51 -18.87
C TYR A 365 7.90 -13.14 -20.26
N ARG A 366 7.26 -14.31 -20.32
CA ARG A 366 6.94 -15.03 -21.55
C ARG A 366 5.43 -15.34 -21.51
N PRO A 367 4.66 -14.91 -22.53
CA PRO A 367 3.20 -15.01 -22.53
C PRO A 367 2.65 -16.44 -22.60
#